data_AF-A0A935S6A9-F1
#
_entry.id   AF-A0A935S6A9-F1
#
_cell.length_a   1.000
_cell.length_b   1.000
_cell.length_c   1.000
_cell.angle_alpha   90.00
_cell.angle_beta   90.00
_cell.angle_gamma   90.00
#
_symmetry.space_group_name_H-M   'P 1'
#
loop_
_entity.id
_entity.type
_entity.pdbx_description
1 polymer ?
#
loop_
_entity_poly.entity_id
_entity_poly.type
_entity_poly.pdbx_seq_one_letter_code
_entity_poly.pdbx_strand_id
1 'polypeptide(L)'
;MDKNINVSYFVGVDGLSLLLVLLTTFLTPLTLISSWSAITKQVKEFTFFMLVLEVGMIGFLFHLISFYSMFFGKLCLFPCIL
;
A
#
# COMPACT_ATOMS: atom_id res chain seq x y z
N MET A 1 10.99 -39.82 -0.74
CA MET A 1 9.64 -39.53 -0.20
C MET A 1 9.61 -38.06 0.13
N ASP A 2 9.20 -37.27 -0.86
CA ASP A 2 9.25 -35.81 -0.86
C ASP A 2 8.12 -35.26 0.02
N LYS A 3 8.48 -34.67 1.17
CA LYS A 3 7.54 -33.97 2.07
C LYS A 3 7.31 -32.57 1.52
N ASN A 4 6.52 -32.46 0.46
CA ASN A 4 5.92 -31.19 0.06
C ASN A 4 4.92 -30.79 1.15
N ILE A 5 5.39 -30.01 2.12
CA ILE A 5 4.56 -29.30 3.08
C ILE A 5 3.64 -28.36 2.29
N ASN A 6 2.43 -28.84 2.00
CA ASN A 6 1.36 -28.03 1.43
C ASN A 6 0.89 -27.07 2.53
N VAL A 7 1.69 -26.04 2.79
CA VAL A 7 1.28 -24.89 3.58
C VAL A 7 0.33 -24.11 2.68
N SER A 8 -0.94 -24.54 2.67
CA SER A 8 -2.02 -23.71 2.17
C SER A 8 -2.06 -22.48 3.06
N TYR A 9 -1.36 -21.43 2.63
CA TYR A 9 -1.43 -20.09 3.21
C TYR A 9 -2.84 -19.56 2.95
N PHE A 10 -3.79 -20.05 3.73
CA PHE A 10 -5.12 -19.45 3.86
C PHE A 10 -4.96 -18.22 4.75
N VAL A 11 -4.19 -17.23 4.26
CA VAL A 11 -4.24 -15.90 4.83
C VAL A 11 -5.64 -15.42 4.50
N GLY A 12 -6.47 -15.20 5.52
CA GLY A 12 -7.84 -14.69 5.39
C GLY A 12 -7.86 -13.24 4.91
N VAL A 13 -7.21 -12.97 3.78
CA VAL A 13 -7.35 -11.76 3.00
C VAL A 13 -8.47 -12.07 2.03
N ASP A 14 -9.62 -11.42 2.21
CA ASP A 14 -10.70 -11.49 1.24
C ASP A 14 -10.15 -11.22 -0.17
N GLY A 15 -10.51 -12.04 -1.16
CA GLY A 15 -9.97 -11.92 -2.53
C GLY A 15 -10.13 -10.51 -3.12
N LEU A 16 -11.13 -9.75 -2.64
CA LEU A 16 -11.31 -8.33 -2.93
C LEU A 16 -10.16 -7.45 -2.41
N SER A 17 -9.75 -7.62 -1.14
CA SER A 17 -8.65 -6.83 -0.57
C SER A 17 -7.33 -7.10 -1.29
N LEU A 18 -7.08 -8.35 -1.68
CA LEU A 18 -5.88 -8.72 -2.45
C LEU A 18 -5.87 -8.05 -3.83
N LEU A 19 -7.02 -7.99 -4.52
CA LEU A 19 -7.17 -7.28 -5.78
C LEU A 19 -6.95 -5.76 -5.62
N LEU A 20 -7.48 -5.14 -4.55
CA LEU A 20 -7.24 -3.73 -4.26
C LEU A 20 -5.77 -3.44 -3.93
N VAL A 21 -5.08 -4.30 -3.17
CA VAL A 21 -3.66 -4.13 -2.85
C VAL A 21 -2.82 -4.19 -4.12
N LEU A 22 -3.09 -5.16 -5.00
CA LEU A 22 -2.40 -5.29 -6.30
C LEU A 22 -2.63 -4.07 -7.19
N LEU A 23 -3.86 -3.56 -7.22
CA LEU A 23 -4.19 -2.34 -7.96
C LEU A 23 -3.39 -1.16 -7.39
N THR A 24 -3.38 -0.98 -6.08
CA THR A 24 -2.72 0.18 -5.43
C THR A 24 -1.21 0.16 -5.66
N THR A 25 -0.55 -0.99 -5.48
CA THR A 25 0.88 -1.18 -5.79
C THR A 25 1.22 -1.00 -7.26
N PHE A 26 0.27 -1.20 -8.17
CA PHE A 26 0.46 -0.88 -9.59
C PHE A 26 0.31 0.62 -9.87
N LEU A 27 -0.59 1.31 -9.17
CA LEU A 27 -0.78 2.76 -9.31
C LEU A 27 0.42 3.57 -8.77
N THR A 28 1.10 3.16 -7.71
CA THR A 28 2.21 3.96 -7.15
C THR A 28 3.39 4.15 -8.11
N PRO A 29 3.96 3.12 -8.77
CA PRO A 29 5.01 3.35 -9.75
C PRO A 29 4.51 4.10 -10.98
N LEU A 30 3.25 3.89 -11.39
CA LEU A 30 2.63 4.60 -12.50
C LEU A 30 2.53 6.11 -12.22
N THR A 31 2.10 6.48 -11.01
CA THR A 31 2.02 7.87 -10.57
C THR A 31 3.41 8.48 -10.37
N LEU A 32 4.39 7.72 -9.90
CA LEU A 32 5.78 8.17 -9.77
C LEU A 32 6.38 8.54 -11.14
N ILE A 33 6.16 7.71 -12.16
CA ILE A 33 6.62 7.96 -13.53
C ILE A 33 5.91 9.19 -14.13
N SER A 34 4.59 9.31 -13.92
CA SER A 34 3.82 10.47 -14.39
C SER A 34 4.26 11.77 -13.72
N SER A 35 4.64 11.70 -12.44
CA SER A 35 5.04 12.87 -11.66
C SER A 35 6.44 13.38 -11.98
N TRP A 36 7.30 12.55 -12.59
CA TRP A 36 8.66 12.93 -12.99
C TRP A 36 8.67 14.14 -13.94
N SER A 37 7.66 14.30 -14.79
CA SER A 37 7.54 15.47 -15.66
C SER A 37 7.00 16.72 -14.95
N ALA A 38 6.37 16.58 -13.78
CA ALA A 38 5.66 17.65 -13.08
C ALA A 38 6.41 18.19 -11.86
N ILE A 39 7.13 17.34 -11.12
CA ILE A 39 7.89 17.74 -9.92
C ILE A 39 9.37 17.98 -10.26
N THR A 40 9.75 19.25 -10.32
CA THR A 40 11.12 19.74 -10.56
C THR A 40 11.85 20.18 -9.28
N LYS A 41 11.16 20.24 -8.14
CA LYS A 41 11.75 20.55 -6.81
C LYS A 41 11.44 19.44 -5.81
N GLN A 42 12.47 18.91 -5.15
CA GLN A 42 12.41 17.97 -4.01
C GLN A 42 11.76 16.59 -4.27
N VAL A 43 12.16 15.93 -5.37
CA VAL A 43 11.72 14.58 -5.74
C VAL A 43 11.89 13.54 -4.62
N LYS A 44 12.96 13.67 -3.81
CA LYS A 44 13.25 12.75 -2.69
C LYS A 44 12.18 12.79 -1.60
N GLU A 45 11.73 13.99 -1.22
CA GLU A 45 10.73 14.15 -0.17
C GLU A 45 9.37 13.67 -0.65
N PHE A 46 8.97 14.06 -1.87
CA PHE A 46 7.73 13.59 -2.49
C PHE A 46 7.67 12.06 -2.58
N THR A 47 8.75 11.43 -3.06
CA THR A 47 8.81 9.96 -3.18
C THR A 47 8.73 9.27 -1.82
N PHE A 48 9.36 9.86 -0.79
CA PHE A 48 9.28 9.34 0.57
C PHE A 48 7.85 9.40 1.13
N PHE A 49 7.17 10.55 1.00
CA PHE A 49 5.78 10.68 1.44
C PHE A 49 4.84 9.74 0.65
N MET A 50 5.08 9.55 -0.64
CA MET A 50 4.34 8.58 -1.46
C MET A 50 4.50 7.14 -0.98
N LEU A 51 5.72 6.72 -0.62
CA LEU A 51 5.96 5.38 -0.07
C LEU A 51 5.30 5.17 1.29
N VAL A 52 5.33 6.18 2.17
CA VAL A 52 4.65 6.13 3.46
C VAL A 52 3.13 6.01 3.25
N LEU A 53 2.58 6.75 2.29
CA LEU A 53 1.17 6.68 1.92
C LEU A 53 0.78 5.29 1.40
N GLU A 54 1.60 4.69 0.53
CA GLU A 54 1.38 3.34 0.00
C GLU A 54 1.33 2.29 1.14
N VAL A 55 2.31 2.30 2.05
CA VAL A 55 2.33 1.40 3.21
C VAL A 55 1.09 1.60 4.09
N GLY A 56 0.64 2.85 4.25
CA GLY A 56 -0.61 3.18 4.94
C GLY A 56 -1.84 2.55 4.29
N MET A 57 -1.97 2.67 2.96
CA MET A 57 -3.10 2.10 2.22
C MET A 57 -3.12 0.58 2.25
N ILE A 58 -1.95 -0.06 2.12
CA ILE A 58 -1.84 -1.52 2.22
C ILE A 58 -2.27 -1.97 3.63
N GLY A 59 -1.75 -1.34 4.69
CA GLY A 59 -2.14 -1.65 6.07
C GLY A 59 -3.65 -1.49 6.34
N PHE A 60 -4.27 -0.46 5.76
CA PHE A 60 -5.72 -0.24 5.84
C PHE A 60 -6.52 -1.37 5.19
N LEU A 61 -6.11 -1.80 3.99
CA LEU A 61 -6.78 -2.88 3.25
C LEU A 61 -6.63 -4.25 3.91
N PHE A 62 -5.49 -4.51 4.56
CA PHE A 62 -5.27 -5.77 5.29
C PHE A 62 -6.13 -5.89 6.55
N HIS A 63 -6.51 -4.78 7.19
CA HIS A 63 -7.20 -4.76 8.48
C HIS A 63 -8.56 -4.04 8.43
N LEU A 64 -9.29 -4.12 7.31
CA LEU A 64 -10.54 -3.38 7.03
C LEU A 64 -11.52 -3.26 8.22
N ILE A 65 -11.78 -4.36 8.93
CA ILE A 65 -12.76 -4.39 10.05
C ILE A 65 -12.11 -4.19 11.43
N SER A 66 -10.78 -4.28 11.51
CA SER A 66 -10.05 -4.27 12.77
C SER A 66 -9.70 -2.85 13.21
N PHE A 67 -9.48 -2.65 14.52
CA PHE A 67 -9.11 -1.34 15.09
C PHE A 67 -7.85 -0.74 14.43
N TYR A 68 -6.94 -1.57 13.92
CA TYR A 68 -5.74 -1.15 13.21
C TYR A 68 -6.04 -0.32 11.94
N SER A 69 -7.17 -0.54 11.28
CA SER A 69 -7.60 0.26 10.12
C SER A 69 -7.72 1.76 10.44
N MET A 70 -8.19 2.12 11.65
CA MET A 70 -8.25 3.53 12.09
C MET A 70 -6.86 4.17 12.23
N PHE A 71 -5.86 3.39 12.65
CA PHE A 71 -4.48 3.87 12.76
C PHE A 71 -3.86 4.08 11.37
N PHE A 72 -3.99 3.10 10.47
CA PHE A 72 -3.50 3.20 9.10
C PHE A 72 -4.19 4.30 8.28
N GLY A 73 -5.49 4.52 8.49
CA GLY A 73 -6.22 5.63 7.89
C GLY A 73 -5.66 6.99 8.30
N LYS A 74 -5.30 7.17 9.58
CA LYS A 74 -4.62 8.38 10.06
C LYS A 74 -3.21 8.53 9.50
N LEU A 75 -2.48 7.42 9.38
CA LEU A 75 -1.13 7.39 8.80
C LEU A 75 -1.13 7.84 7.33
N CYS A 76 -2.12 7.43 6.55
CA CYS A 76 -2.29 7.84 5.16
C CYS A 76 -2.67 9.32 5.01
N LEU A 77 -3.40 9.89 5.98
CA LEU A 77 -3.83 11.29 5.92
C LEU A 77 -2.67 12.28 6.17
N PHE A 78 -1.69 11.89 6.98
CA PHE A 78 -0.53 12.73 7.31
C PHE A 78 0.31 13.15 6.08
N PRO A 79 0.75 12.26 5.18
CA PRO A 79 1.46 12.62 3.95
C PRO A 79 0.57 13.32 2.91
N CYS A 80 -0.76 13.21 2.98
CA CYS A 80 -1.65 13.97 2.10
C CYS A 80 -1.79 15.44 2.52
N ILE A 81 -1.65 15.74 3.81
CA ILE A 81 -1.86 17.09 4.35
C ILE A 81 -0.60 17.95 4.31
N LEU A 82 0.57 17.30 4.34
CA LEU A 82 1.89 17.93 4.38
C LEU A 82 2.39 18.23 2.97
#